data_AF-A0A9Q0RHX6-F1
#
_entry.id   AF-A0A9Q0RHX6-F1
#
_cell.length_a   1.000
_cell.length_b   1.000
_cell.length_c   1.000
_cell.angle_alpha   90.00
_cell.angle_beta   90.00
_cell.angle_gamma   90.00
#
_symmetry.space_group_name_H-M   'P 1'
#
loop_
_entity.id
_entity.type
_entity.pdbx_description
1 polymer ?
#
loop_
_entity_poly.entity_id
_entity_poly.type
_entity_poly.pdbx_seq_one_letter_code
_entity_poly.pdbx_strand_id
1 'polypeptide(L)'
;MPKNPSFFGFEALQTLANVELSFKKINKVNEPLKTEKNTEGHIVVNQNDLFENVFLPLQKKGLVSDQFLTAVLIEYIRSLNFFHINVEQNIYDLIIQTLLGSNRFSQLYQFIQYHVFEDSEQMGYKLGNVFQTYPPILYLALDMLHRLDNAQGILYILISNGFIMESLRFIQNIQFKDKIEVSMIRSILMKAFELKDMLQFYHAFKFFEDRIRENKMSDLISIFENEFQTRK
;
A
#
# COMPACT_ATOMS: atom_id res chain seq x y z
N MET A 1 -47.13 -23.09 -2.87
CA MET A 1 -45.83 -22.68 -2.27
C MET A 1 -45.24 -21.58 -3.14
N PRO A 2 -45.23 -20.31 -2.71
CA PRO A 2 -44.61 -19.25 -3.50
C PRO A 2 -43.11 -19.19 -3.17
N LYS A 3 -42.29 -19.23 -4.22
CA LYS A 3 -40.85 -18.91 -4.17
C LYS A 3 -40.74 -17.39 -4.09
N ASN A 4 -40.27 -16.86 -2.97
CA ASN A 4 -39.94 -15.44 -2.80
C ASN A 4 -38.71 -15.08 -3.65
N PRO A 5 -38.79 -14.08 -4.54
CA PRO A 5 -37.64 -13.56 -5.26
C PRO A 5 -37.42 -12.09 -4.87
N SER A 6 -36.89 -11.76 -3.69
CA SER A 6 -36.65 -10.32 -3.36
C SER A 6 -35.85 -10.04 -2.08
N PHE A 7 -34.62 -10.54 -1.95
CA PHE A 7 -33.73 -10.02 -0.89
C PHE A 7 -32.67 -9.04 -1.42
N PHE A 8 -32.21 -9.18 -2.67
CA PHE A 8 -31.19 -8.30 -3.25
C PHE A 8 -31.73 -7.01 -3.91
N GLY A 9 -33.01 -6.97 -4.30
CA GLY A 9 -33.56 -5.85 -5.07
C GLY A 9 -33.82 -4.58 -4.25
N PHE A 10 -34.24 -4.72 -2.99
CA PHE A 10 -34.65 -3.58 -2.17
C PHE A 10 -33.46 -2.77 -1.65
N GLU A 11 -32.41 -3.45 -1.17
CA GLU A 11 -31.17 -2.81 -0.75
C GLU A 11 -30.46 -2.10 -1.91
N ALA A 12 -30.44 -2.71 -3.10
CA ALA A 12 -29.87 -2.09 -4.30
C ALA A 12 -30.62 -0.82 -4.70
N LEU A 13 -31.97 -0.86 -4.72
CA LEU A 13 -32.79 0.31 -5.04
C LEU A 13 -32.65 1.43 -4.00
N GLN A 14 -32.58 1.07 -2.72
CA GLN A 14 -32.36 2.05 -1.65
C GLN A 14 -30.96 2.67 -1.72
N THR A 15 -29.95 1.88 -2.10
CA THR A 15 -28.59 2.37 -2.34
C THR A 15 -28.56 3.31 -3.55
N LEU A 16 -29.23 2.96 -4.65
CA LEU A 16 -29.35 3.82 -5.83
C LEU A 16 -30.10 5.14 -5.53
N ALA A 17 -31.18 5.08 -4.76
CA ALA A 17 -31.90 6.27 -4.32
C ALA A 17 -31.03 7.17 -3.44
N ASN A 18 -30.24 6.58 -2.54
CA ASN A 18 -29.27 7.31 -1.73
C ASN A 18 -28.17 7.94 -2.58
N VAL A 19 -27.68 7.23 -3.61
CA VAL A 19 -26.71 7.75 -4.58
C VAL A 19 -27.28 8.94 -5.34
N GLU A 20 -28.52 8.85 -5.85
CA GLU A 20 -29.16 9.93 -6.60
C GLU A 20 -29.42 11.18 -5.73
N LEU A 21 -29.91 10.98 -4.50
CA LEU A 21 -30.06 12.06 -3.51
C LEU A 21 -28.72 12.70 -3.12
N SER A 22 -27.66 11.89 -3.13
CA SER A 22 -26.30 12.30 -2.80
C SER A 22 -25.65 13.11 -3.92
N PHE A 23 -25.82 12.72 -5.19
CA PHE A 23 -25.39 13.51 -6.34
C PHE A 23 -26.09 14.88 -6.37
N LYS A 24 -27.40 14.92 -6.08
CA LYS A 24 -28.12 16.20 -5.94
C LYS A 24 -27.55 17.10 -4.83
N LYS A 25 -26.95 16.53 -3.78
CA LYS A 25 -26.24 17.28 -2.72
C LYS A 25 -24.80 17.69 -3.09
N ILE A 26 -24.15 16.99 -4.01
CA ILE A 26 -22.77 17.28 -4.47
C ILE A 26 -22.75 18.48 -5.45
N ASN A 27 -23.84 18.72 -6.19
CA ASN A 27 -23.99 19.80 -7.19
C ASN A 27 -24.01 21.25 -6.65
N LYS A 28 -23.36 21.53 -5.51
CA LYS A 28 -23.09 22.91 -5.05
C LYS A 28 -21.66 23.38 -5.30
N VAL A 29 -20.81 22.56 -5.92
CA VAL A 29 -19.45 22.96 -6.30
C VAL A 29 -19.49 23.40 -7.77
N ASN A 30 -19.57 24.72 -7.98
CA ASN A 30 -19.57 25.38 -9.29
C ASN A 30 -18.14 25.54 -9.82
N GLU A 31 -17.41 24.45 -10.03
CA GLU A 31 -16.23 24.48 -10.90
C GLU A 31 -16.54 23.70 -12.18
N PRO A 32 -16.39 24.32 -13.37
CA PRO A 32 -16.66 23.62 -14.60
C PRO A 32 -15.67 22.46 -14.76
N LEU A 33 -16.18 21.25 -15.00
CA LEU A 33 -15.39 20.10 -15.43
C LEU A 33 -14.42 20.54 -16.54
N LYS A 34 -13.17 20.04 -16.54
CA LYS A 34 -12.23 20.32 -17.63
C LYS A 34 -12.86 19.87 -18.94
N THR A 35 -13.26 20.82 -19.78
CA THR A 35 -14.11 20.57 -20.97
C THR A 35 -13.26 20.18 -22.18
N GLU A 36 -12.47 19.12 -22.04
CA GLU A 36 -11.88 18.50 -23.22
C GLU A 36 -13.01 17.91 -24.07
N LYS A 37 -13.02 18.27 -25.35
CA LYS A 37 -13.97 17.76 -26.33
C LYS A 37 -13.22 16.91 -27.35
N ASN A 38 -13.81 15.79 -27.74
CA ASN A 38 -13.26 14.99 -28.84
C ASN A 38 -13.44 15.74 -30.17
N THR A 39 -12.92 15.16 -31.26
CA THR A 39 -13.03 15.71 -32.63
C THR A 39 -14.48 15.89 -33.10
N GLU A 40 -15.44 15.23 -32.45
CA GLU A 40 -16.88 15.30 -32.74
C GLU A 40 -17.61 16.31 -31.84
N GLY A 41 -16.90 16.98 -30.93
CA GLY A 41 -17.46 17.98 -30.01
C GLY A 41 -18.11 17.39 -28.75
N HIS A 42 -18.03 16.08 -28.53
CA HIS A 42 -18.51 15.42 -27.30
C HIS A 42 -17.57 15.68 -26.14
N ILE A 43 -18.13 15.91 -24.94
CA ILE A 43 -17.37 16.08 -23.70
C ILE A 43 -16.68 14.76 -23.38
N VAL A 44 -15.37 14.81 -23.18
CA VAL A 44 -14.56 13.69 -22.73
C VAL A 44 -14.51 13.74 -21.21
N VAL A 45 -14.94 12.65 -20.57
CA VAL A 45 -14.80 12.45 -19.13
C VAL A 45 -13.60 11.55 -18.91
N ASN A 46 -12.59 12.05 -18.20
CA ASN A 46 -11.39 11.28 -17.88
C ASN A 46 -11.51 10.60 -16.51
N GLN A 47 -10.55 9.73 -16.16
CA GLN A 47 -10.61 8.99 -14.89
C GLN A 47 -10.46 9.93 -13.68
N ASN A 48 -9.67 11.01 -13.80
CA ASN A 48 -9.54 12.03 -12.77
C ASN A 48 -10.86 12.76 -12.50
N ASP A 49 -11.64 13.07 -13.54
CA ASP A 49 -12.94 13.73 -13.41
C ASP A 49 -13.89 12.85 -12.58
N LEU A 50 -13.91 11.53 -12.86
CA LEU A 50 -14.69 10.56 -12.07
C LEU A 50 -14.14 10.42 -10.65
N PHE A 51 -12.83 10.36 -10.47
CA PHE A 51 -12.21 10.29 -9.15
C PHE A 51 -12.60 11.50 -8.28
N GLU A 52 -12.37 12.72 -8.76
CA GLU A 52 -12.57 13.95 -7.98
C GLU A 52 -14.05 14.28 -7.75
N ASN A 53 -14.91 14.07 -8.76
CA ASN A 53 -16.30 14.54 -8.70
C ASN A 53 -17.30 13.46 -8.31
N VAL A 54 -16.94 12.18 -8.43
CA VAL A 54 -17.83 11.05 -8.13
C VAL A 54 -17.30 10.21 -6.99
N PHE A 55 -16.16 9.54 -7.16
CA PHE A 55 -15.74 8.51 -6.22
C PHE A 55 -15.24 9.08 -4.88
N LEU A 56 -14.42 10.12 -4.91
CA LEU A 56 -13.89 10.75 -3.71
C LEU A 56 -14.98 11.40 -2.84
N PRO A 57 -15.97 12.13 -3.40
CA PRO A 57 -17.10 12.63 -2.61
C PRO A 57 -17.96 11.52 -2.02
N LEU A 58 -18.19 10.42 -2.76
CA LEU A 58 -18.94 9.27 -2.25
C LEU A 58 -18.27 8.65 -1.02
N GLN A 59 -16.95 8.49 -1.07
CA GLN A 59 -16.16 7.99 0.07
C GLN A 59 -16.15 8.99 1.24
N LYS A 60 -15.71 10.23 1.01
CA LYS A 60 -15.51 11.23 2.07
C LYS A 60 -16.77 11.60 2.82
N LYS A 61 -17.90 11.70 2.10
CA LYS A 61 -19.19 12.07 2.69
C LYS A 61 -19.97 10.86 3.25
N GLY A 62 -19.43 9.64 3.11
CA GLY A 62 -20.07 8.41 3.61
C GLY A 62 -21.47 8.20 3.03
N LEU A 63 -21.67 8.58 1.77
CA LEU A 63 -23.00 8.59 1.12
C LEU A 63 -23.48 7.18 0.76
N VAL A 64 -22.53 6.25 0.66
CA VAL A 64 -22.72 4.84 0.34
C VAL A 64 -21.91 3.97 1.30
N SER A 65 -22.27 2.69 1.40
CA SER A 65 -21.46 1.75 2.18
C SER A 65 -20.12 1.46 1.49
N ASP A 66 -19.08 1.18 2.28
CA ASP A 66 -17.74 0.83 1.75
C ASP A 66 -17.78 -0.41 0.84
N GLN A 67 -18.70 -1.34 1.11
CA GLN A 67 -18.97 -2.51 0.25
C GLN A 67 -19.45 -2.10 -1.13
N PHE A 68 -20.43 -1.20 -1.16
CA PHE A 68 -21.00 -0.74 -2.41
C PHE A 68 -19.98 0.07 -3.20
N LEU A 69 -19.26 0.98 -2.53
CA LEU A 69 -18.19 1.75 -3.18
C LEU A 69 -17.11 0.83 -3.76
N THR A 70 -16.65 -0.17 -2.99
CA THR A 70 -15.67 -1.16 -3.47
C THR A 70 -16.19 -1.90 -4.70
N ALA A 71 -17.44 -2.36 -4.68
CA ALA A 71 -18.04 -3.06 -5.81
C ALA A 71 -18.11 -2.19 -7.07
N VAL A 72 -18.51 -0.92 -6.92
CA VAL A 72 -18.54 0.06 -8.02
C VAL A 72 -17.15 0.30 -8.59
N LEU A 73 -16.14 0.48 -7.74
CA LEU A 73 -14.76 0.73 -8.17
C LEU A 73 -14.15 -0.49 -8.88
N ILE A 74 -14.45 -1.72 -8.42
CA ILE A 74 -14.00 -2.94 -9.08
C ILE A 74 -14.67 -3.13 -10.44
N GLU A 75 -15.97 -2.87 -10.54
CA GLU A 75 -16.66 -2.88 -11.84
C GLU A 75 -16.12 -1.82 -12.79
N TYR A 76 -15.76 -0.64 -12.27
CA TYR A 76 -15.10 0.40 -13.05
C TYR A 76 -13.74 -0.04 -13.59
N ILE A 77 -12.88 -0.63 -12.74
CA ILE A 77 -11.60 -1.23 -13.16
C ILE A 77 -11.82 -2.31 -14.23
N ARG A 78 -12.80 -3.19 -14.02
CA ARG A 78 -13.14 -4.26 -14.96
C ARG A 78 -13.53 -3.68 -16.33
N SER A 79 -14.29 -2.58 -16.34
CA SER A 79 -14.66 -1.87 -17.56
C SER A 79 -13.44 -1.23 -18.24
N LEU A 80 -12.56 -0.57 -17.50
CA LEU A 80 -11.33 0.02 -18.05
C LEU A 80 -10.46 -1.06 -18.71
N ASN A 81 -10.24 -2.17 -18.01
CA ASN A 81 -9.48 -3.31 -18.53
C ASN A 81 -10.11 -3.93 -19.77
N PHE A 82 -11.45 -4.04 -19.82
CA PHE A 82 -12.18 -4.54 -20.99
C PHE A 82 -11.93 -3.67 -22.23
N PHE A 83 -11.80 -2.35 -22.06
CA PHE A 83 -11.47 -1.42 -23.14
C PHE A 83 -9.96 -1.15 -23.30
N HIS A 84 -9.10 -1.92 -22.62
CA HIS A 84 -7.64 -1.76 -22.65
C HIS A 84 -7.16 -0.36 -22.23
N ILE A 85 -7.87 0.26 -21.28
CA ILE A 85 -7.49 1.54 -20.68
C ILE A 85 -6.76 1.22 -19.37
N ASN A 86 -5.52 1.72 -19.22
CA ASN A 86 -4.77 1.56 -17.99
C ASN A 86 -5.46 2.29 -16.85
N VAL A 87 -5.56 1.65 -15.68
CA VAL A 87 -6.19 2.24 -14.50
C VAL A 87 -5.24 3.25 -13.87
N GLU A 88 -5.74 4.43 -13.54
CA GLU A 88 -4.93 5.43 -12.84
C GLU A 88 -4.73 5.07 -11.35
N GLN A 89 -3.54 5.38 -10.81
CA GLN A 89 -3.13 5.03 -9.44
C GLN A 89 -4.07 5.56 -8.35
N ASN A 90 -4.70 6.72 -8.58
CA ASN A 90 -5.66 7.33 -7.65
C ASN A 90 -6.89 6.43 -7.41
N ILE A 91 -7.33 5.66 -8.41
CA ILE A 91 -8.43 4.70 -8.29
C ILE A 91 -8.02 3.55 -7.39
N TYR A 92 -6.82 3.00 -7.59
CA TYR A 92 -6.27 1.95 -6.74
C TYR A 92 -6.13 2.42 -5.29
N ASP A 93 -5.54 3.60 -5.08
CA ASP A 93 -5.38 4.20 -3.75
C ASP A 93 -6.73 4.39 -3.04
N LEU A 94 -7.79 4.76 -3.77
CA LEU A 94 -9.14 4.89 -3.20
C LEU A 94 -9.71 3.56 -2.71
N ILE A 95 -9.57 2.50 -3.51
CA ILE A 95 -10.03 1.15 -3.12
C ILE A 95 -9.29 0.70 -1.88
N ILE A 96 -7.95 0.86 -1.86
CA ILE A 96 -7.11 0.45 -0.75
C ILE A 96 -7.52 1.20 0.52
N GLN A 97 -7.68 2.53 0.46
CA GLN A 97 -8.13 3.34 1.60
C GLN A 97 -9.51 2.90 2.11
N THR A 98 -10.44 2.60 1.19
CA THR A 98 -11.79 2.11 1.53
C THR A 98 -11.73 0.75 2.25
N LEU A 99 -10.90 -0.18 1.77
CA LEU A 99 -10.73 -1.51 2.36
C LEU A 99 -10.03 -1.46 3.71
N LEU A 100 -8.98 -0.64 3.84
CA LEU A 100 -8.26 -0.44 5.10
C LEU A 100 -9.17 0.21 6.16
N GLY A 101 -9.90 1.27 5.78
CA GLY A 101 -10.82 1.98 6.70
C GLY A 101 -11.98 1.11 7.19
N SER A 102 -12.41 0.13 6.38
CA SER A 102 -13.47 -0.82 6.72
C SER A 102 -12.97 -2.15 7.30
N ASN A 103 -11.67 -2.26 7.62
CA ASN A 103 -11.02 -3.49 8.13
C ASN A 103 -11.22 -4.73 7.24
N ARG A 104 -11.37 -4.56 5.92
CA ARG A 104 -11.60 -5.65 4.95
C ARG A 104 -10.29 -6.26 4.45
N PHE A 105 -9.38 -6.59 5.36
CA PHE A 105 -8.03 -7.05 5.01
C PHE A 105 -8.03 -8.33 4.16
N SER A 106 -8.98 -9.24 4.37
CA SER A 106 -9.11 -10.45 3.56
C SER A 106 -9.45 -10.17 2.09
N GLN A 107 -10.28 -9.16 1.83
CA GLN A 107 -10.61 -8.76 0.45
C GLN A 107 -9.43 -8.05 -0.21
N LEU A 108 -8.75 -7.16 0.54
CA LEU A 108 -7.50 -6.54 0.09
C LEU A 108 -6.45 -7.58 -0.29
N TYR A 109 -6.26 -8.59 0.57
CA TYR A 109 -5.36 -9.72 0.33
C TYR A 109 -5.70 -10.44 -0.98
N GLN A 110 -6.98 -10.77 -1.21
CA GLN A 110 -7.41 -11.43 -2.44
C GLN A 110 -7.13 -10.57 -3.67
N PHE A 111 -7.44 -9.27 -3.65
CA PHE A 111 -7.19 -8.40 -4.79
C PHE A 111 -5.72 -8.30 -5.16
N ILE A 112 -4.82 -8.25 -4.18
CA ILE A 112 -3.39 -8.25 -4.42
C ILE A 112 -2.93 -9.62 -4.96
N GLN A 113 -3.39 -10.72 -4.34
CA GLN A 113 -3.04 -12.07 -4.76
C GLN A 113 -3.46 -12.37 -6.20
N TYR A 114 -4.60 -11.84 -6.64
CA TYR A 114 -5.10 -11.99 -8.00
C TYR A 114 -4.65 -10.88 -8.96
N HIS A 115 -3.66 -10.06 -8.58
CA HIS A 115 -3.12 -8.97 -9.40
C HIS A 115 -4.18 -8.02 -9.97
N VAL A 116 -5.22 -7.72 -9.18
CA VAL A 116 -6.19 -6.67 -9.52
C VAL A 116 -5.52 -5.29 -9.48
N PHE A 117 -4.55 -5.13 -8.58
CA PHE A 117 -3.68 -3.96 -8.48
C PHE A 117 -2.37 -4.22 -9.20
N GLU A 118 -1.87 -3.21 -9.90
CA GLU A 118 -0.50 -3.22 -10.41
C GLU A 118 0.51 -3.22 -9.27
N ASP A 119 1.63 -3.91 -9.46
CA ASP A 119 2.72 -3.89 -8.50
C ASP A 119 3.33 -2.48 -8.42
N SER A 120 3.41 -1.94 -7.21
CA SER A 120 4.07 -0.65 -6.99
C SER A 120 4.81 -0.63 -5.66
N GLU A 121 5.91 0.12 -5.61
CA GLU A 121 6.71 0.26 -4.39
C GLU A 121 5.88 0.86 -3.26
N GLN A 122 5.11 1.90 -3.58
CA GLN A 122 4.24 2.58 -2.62
C GLN A 122 3.24 1.62 -1.98
N MET A 123 2.66 0.71 -2.77
CA MET A 123 1.76 -0.31 -2.27
C MET A 123 2.49 -1.30 -1.36
N GLY A 124 3.66 -1.80 -1.77
CA GLY A 124 4.50 -2.66 -0.94
C GLY A 124 4.77 -2.06 0.45
N TYR A 125 5.18 -0.79 0.51
CA TYR A 125 5.39 -0.09 1.78
C TYR A 125 4.10 0.09 2.60
N LYS A 126 3.00 0.50 1.97
CA LYS A 126 1.69 0.65 2.63
C LYS A 126 1.26 -0.67 3.29
N LEU A 127 1.39 -1.79 2.58
CA LEU A 127 1.03 -3.12 3.09
C LEU A 127 1.94 -3.56 4.24
N GLY A 128 3.25 -3.32 4.13
CA GLY A 128 4.22 -3.61 5.19
C GLY A 128 3.92 -2.90 6.51
N ASN A 129 3.33 -1.70 6.47
CA ASN A 129 2.93 -0.94 7.66
C ASN A 129 1.66 -1.50 8.34
N VAL A 130 0.81 -2.20 7.60
CA VAL A 130 -0.46 -2.76 8.10
C VAL A 130 -0.30 -4.19 8.62
N PHE A 131 0.89 -4.79 8.46
CA PHE A 131 1.20 -6.16 8.87
C PHE A 131 0.80 -6.49 10.31
N GLN A 132 1.04 -5.58 11.27
CA GLN A 132 0.71 -5.81 12.67
C GLN A 132 -0.79 -6.06 12.90
N THR A 133 -1.64 -5.47 12.06
CA THR A 133 -3.10 -5.66 12.12
C THR A 133 -3.53 -6.90 11.35
N TYR A 134 -2.89 -7.21 10.23
CA TYR A 134 -3.21 -8.38 9.41
C TYR A 134 -1.94 -9.10 8.94
N PRO A 135 -1.41 -10.03 9.74
CA PRO A 135 -0.12 -10.68 9.49
C PRO A 135 0.06 -11.33 8.10
N PRO A 136 -0.97 -11.95 7.47
CA PRO A 136 -0.80 -12.56 6.15
C PRO A 136 -0.32 -11.59 5.06
N ILE A 137 -0.54 -10.28 5.22
CA ILE A 137 -0.25 -9.29 4.18
C ILE A 137 1.23 -9.02 3.96
N LEU A 138 2.07 -9.33 4.95
CA LEU A 138 3.52 -9.10 4.85
C LEU A 138 4.12 -9.88 3.69
N TYR A 139 3.75 -11.15 3.52
CA TYR A 139 4.30 -11.94 2.44
C TYR A 139 3.92 -11.39 1.06
N LEU A 140 2.70 -10.87 0.89
CA LEU A 140 2.30 -10.20 -0.35
C LEU A 140 3.07 -8.90 -0.57
N ALA A 141 3.32 -8.13 0.49
CA ALA A 141 4.13 -6.90 0.41
C ALA A 141 5.57 -7.21 -0.05
N LEU A 142 6.20 -8.22 0.55
CA LEU A 142 7.56 -8.63 0.20
C LEU A 142 7.61 -9.24 -1.21
N ASP A 143 6.63 -10.07 -1.58
CA ASP A 143 6.52 -10.69 -2.89
C ASP A 143 6.31 -9.66 -4.01
N MET A 144 5.47 -8.64 -3.77
CA MET A 144 5.31 -7.48 -4.66
C MET A 144 6.64 -6.74 -4.87
N LEU A 145 7.35 -6.40 -3.79
CA LEU A 145 8.65 -5.71 -3.91
C LEU A 145 9.72 -6.60 -4.56
N HIS A 146 9.66 -7.91 -4.34
CA HIS A 146 10.58 -8.85 -4.97
C HIS A 146 10.36 -8.91 -6.49
N ARG A 147 9.11 -8.91 -6.97
CA ARG A 147 8.80 -8.82 -8.41
C ARG A 147 9.27 -7.51 -9.05
N LEU A 148 9.36 -6.43 -8.28
CA LEU A 148 9.89 -5.14 -8.70
C LEU A 148 11.42 -5.04 -8.60
N ASP A 149 12.14 -6.11 -8.22
CA ASP A 149 13.58 -6.12 -7.92
C ASP A 149 13.99 -5.07 -6.86
N ASN A 150 13.06 -4.69 -5.97
CA ASN A 150 13.30 -3.69 -4.94
C ASN A 150 13.80 -4.32 -3.62
N ALA A 151 15.06 -4.72 -3.63
CA ALA A 151 15.74 -5.28 -2.45
C ALA A 151 15.80 -4.30 -1.27
N GLN A 152 15.96 -2.99 -1.54
CA GLN A 152 16.01 -1.98 -0.49
C GLN A 152 14.69 -1.86 0.25
N GLY A 153 13.57 -1.90 -0.47
CA GLY A 153 12.23 -1.85 0.10
C GLY A 153 11.90 -3.08 0.93
N ILE A 154 12.30 -4.27 0.48
CA ILE A 154 12.18 -5.51 1.26
C ILE A 154 12.91 -5.37 2.60
N LEU A 155 14.16 -4.91 2.57
CA LEU A 155 14.94 -4.67 3.79
C LEU A 155 14.29 -3.64 4.70
N TYR A 156 13.81 -2.53 4.13
CA TYR A 156 13.11 -1.50 4.88
C TYR A 156 11.91 -2.08 5.65
N ILE A 157 11.07 -2.90 5.01
CA ILE A 157 9.92 -3.53 5.66
C ILE A 157 10.35 -4.50 6.77
N LEU A 158 11.36 -5.34 6.52
CA LEU A 158 11.85 -6.30 7.50
C LEU A 158 12.42 -5.58 8.75
N ILE A 159 13.24 -4.56 8.53
CA ILE A 159 13.84 -3.75 9.61
C ILE A 159 12.75 -3.03 10.39
N SER A 160 11.82 -2.37 9.71
CA SER A 160 10.77 -1.56 10.37
C SER A 160 9.90 -2.41 11.29
N ASN A 161 9.66 -3.67 10.91
CA ASN A 161 8.90 -4.65 11.68
C ASN A 161 9.74 -5.47 12.68
N GLY A 162 11.06 -5.25 12.75
CA GLY A 162 11.94 -5.91 13.72
C GLY A 162 12.42 -7.31 13.33
N PHE A 163 12.26 -7.71 12.07
CA PHE A 163 12.75 -8.97 11.52
C PHE A 163 14.25 -8.91 11.20
N ILE A 164 15.07 -8.74 12.24
CA ILE A 164 16.52 -8.55 12.11
C ILE A 164 17.17 -9.77 11.47
N MET A 165 16.86 -10.97 11.94
CA MET A 165 17.50 -12.20 11.45
C MET A 165 17.14 -12.49 9.99
N GLU A 166 15.89 -12.26 9.60
CA GLU A 166 15.40 -12.35 8.23
C GLU A 166 16.11 -11.32 7.35
N SER A 167 16.32 -10.10 7.84
CA SER A 167 17.08 -9.06 7.15
C SER A 167 18.50 -9.53 6.85
N LEU A 168 19.20 -10.10 7.84
CA LEU A 168 20.56 -10.62 7.68
C LEU A 168 20.62 -11.77 6.68
N ARG A 169 19.66 -12.71 6.73
CA ARG A 169 19.57 -13.83 5.77
C ARG A 169 19.31 -13.33 4.35
N PHE A 170 18.40 -12.36 4.21
CA PHE A 170 18.09 -11.76 2.90
C PHE A 170 19.33 -11.09 2.31
N ILE A 171 20.08 -10.35 3.13
CA ILE A 171 21.37 -9.75 2.76
C ILE A 171 22.40 -10.80 2.30
N GLN A 172 22.47 -11.97 2.95
CA GLN A 172 23.36 -13.05 2.51
C GLN A 172 22.99 -13.56 1.11
N ASN A 173 21.70 -13.69 0.83
CA ASN A 173 21.19 -14.26 -0.42
C ASN A 173 21.41 -13.35 -1.63
N ILE A 174 21.36 -12.03 -1.47
CA ILE A 174 21.50 -11.07 -2.59
C ILE A 174 22.96 -10.86 -3.02
N GLN A 175 23.91 -11.61 -2.46
CA GLN A 175 25.35 -11.39 -2.56
C GLN A 175 25.71 -9.99 -2.05
N PHE A 176 26.08 -9.93 -0.76
CA PHE A 176 26.46 -8.76 0.05
C PHE A 176 27.31 -7.66 -0.63
N LYS A 177 27.98 -7.95 -1.76
CA LYS A 177 29.24 -7.30 -2.11
C LYS A 177 29.15 -5.82 -2.43
N ASP A 178 28.08 -5.27 -3.01
CA ASP A 178 28.09 -3.84 -3.39
C ASP A 178 26.74 -3.08 -3.34
N LYS A 179 25.65 -3.72 -2.92
CA LYS A 179 24.30 -3.12 -3.00
C LYS A 179 23.72 -2.54 -1.70
N ILE A 180 24.41 -2.73 -0.57
CA ILE A 180 23.87 -2.33 0.75
C ILE A 180 24.55 -1.05 1.24
N GLU A 181 23.74 -0.04 1.45
CA GLU A 181 24.16 1.25 1.99
C GLU A 181 24.50 1.16 3.48
N VAL A 182 25.47 1.97 3.94
CA VAL A 182 25.86 2.06 5.35
C VAL A 182 24.67 2.49 6.23
N SER A 183 23.77 3.31 5.69
CA SER A 183 22.50 3.74 6.30
C SER A 183 21.60 2.56 6.71
N MET A 184 21.56 1.50 5.88
CA MET A 184 20.74 0.31 6.13
C MET A 184 21.35 -0.55 7.24
N ILE A 185 22.68 -0.69 7.26
CA ILE A 185 23.42 -1.40 8.30
C ILE A 185 23.18 -0.75 9.66
N ARG A 186 23.30 0.58 9.71
CA ARG A 186 22.97 1.39 10.88
C ARG A 186 21.52 1.15 11.32
N SER A 187 20.57 1.18 10.40
CA SER A 187 19.15 0.95 10.71
C SER A 187 18.88 -0.42 11.33
N ILE A 188 19.53 -1.49 10.82
CA ILE A 188 19.41 -2.84 11.38
C ILE A 188 19.92 -2.89 12.82
N LEU A 189 21.13 -2.36 13.05
CA LEU A 189 21.76 -2.38 14.36
C LEU A 189 21.00 -1.52 15.37
N MET A 190 20.54 -0.34 14.97
CA MET A 190 19.70 0.53 15.80
C MET A 190 18.40 -0.16 16.16
N LYS A 191 17.73 -0.79 15.19
CA LYS A 191 16.49 -1.51 15.46
C LYS A 191 16.72 -2.69 16.41
N ALA A 192 17.78 -3.47 16.22
CA ALA A 192 18.12 -4.57 17.12
C ALA A 192 18.38 -4.08 18.55
N PHE A 193 19.04 -2.94 18.71
CA PHE A 193 19.25 -2.30 20.01
C PHE A 193 17.93 -1.82 20.64
N GLU A 194 17.05 -1.19 19.87
CA GLU A 194 15.73 -0.73 20.32
C GLU A 194 14.83 -1.87 20.80
N LEU A 195 14.93 -3.04 20.17
CA LEU A 195 14.21 -4.25 20.58
C LEU A 195 14.69 -4.81 21.94
N LYS A 196 15.78 -4.27 22.51
CA LYS A 196 16.40 -4.70 23.77
C LYS A 196 16.84 -6.17 23.78
N ASP A 197 17.01 -6.76 22.61
CA ASP A 197 17.54 -8.11 22.44
C ASP A 197 19.05 -8.03 22.15
N MET A 198 19.84 -8.14 23.22
CA MET A 198 21.30 -8.07 23.14
C MET A 198 21.90 -9.18 22.28
N LEU A 199 21.24 -10.34 22.19
CA LEU A 199 21.72 -11.45 21.38
C LEU A 199 21.54 -11.11 19.89
N GLN A 200 20.36 -10.63 19.49
CA GLN A 200 20.12 -10.20 18.12
C GLN A 200 21.05 -9.06 17.70
N PHE A 201 21.27 -8.09 18.60
CA PHE A 201 22.22 -7.00 18.35
C PHE A 201 23.63 -7.54 18.12
N TYR A 202 24.14 -8.39 19.02
CA TYR A 202 25.47 -8.96 18.89
C TYR A 202 25.64 -9.77 17.60
N HIS A 203 24.64 -10.58 17.24
CA HIS A 203 24.65 -11.35 16.00
C HIS A 203 24.67 -10.45 14.76
N ALA A 204 23.86 -9.40 14.73
CA ALA A 204 23.86 -8.43 13.65
C ALA A 204 25.20 -7.67 13.57
N PHE A 205 25.74 -7.23 14.70
CA PHE A 205 27.04 -6.57 14.76
C PHE A 205 28.15 -7.46 14.20
N LYS A 206 28.24 -8.70 14.71
CA LYS A 206 29.26 -9.65 14.27
C LYS A 206 29.13 -9.99 12.78
N PHE A 207 27.89 -10.14 12.31
CA PHE A 207 27.60 -10.38 10.90
C PHE A 207 28.18 -9.30 9.99
N PHE A 208 28.11 -8.04 10.41
CA PHE A 208 28.61 -6.90 9.65
C PHE A 208 30.12 -6.69 9.85
N GLU A 209 30.64 -6.94 11.04
CA GLU A 209 32.08 -6.91 11.33
C GLU A 209 32.89 -7.80 10.39
N ASP A 210 32.41 -9.03 10.17
CA ASP A 210 33.12 -9.99 9.32
C ASP A 210 33.06 -9.64 7.81
N ARG A 211 32.24 -8.65 7.41
CA ARG A 211 31.90 -8.38 5.99
C ARG A 211 32.12 -6.95 5.52
N ILE A 212 32.32 -6.00 6.43
CA ILE A 212 32.54 -4.58 6.13
C ILE A 212 34.04 -4.29 6.06
N ARG A 213 34.47 -3.43 5.11
CA ARG A 213 35.86 -2.92 5.06
C ARG A 213 36.13 -2.02 6.27
N GLU A 214 37.31 -2.12 6.88
CA GLU A 214 37.69 -1.41 8.11
C GLU A 214 37.26 0.08 8.15
N ASN A 215 37.44 0.83 7.07
CA ASN A 215 37.05 2.25 7.00
C ASN A 215 35.53 2.51 7.15
N LYS A 216 34.68 1.62 6.65
CA LYS A 216 33.21 1.74 6.82
C LYS A 216 32.78 1.31 8.23
N MET A 217 33.58 0.46 8.88
CA MET A 217 33.33 0.05 10.26
C MET A 217 33.68 1.16 11.24
N SER A 218 34.77 1.90 11.04
CA SER A 218 35.10 3.06 11.88
C SER A 218 34.03 4.16 11.83
N ASP A 219 33.44 4.39 10.65
CA ASP A 219 32.32 5.33 10.50
C ASP A 219 31.10 4.86 11.33
N LEU A 220 30.76 3.57 11.27
CA LEU A 220 29.68 3.02 12.08
C LEU A 220 29.97 3.12 13.58
N ILE A 221 31.18 2.75 14.02
CA ILE A 221 31.57 2.80 15.44
C ILE A 221 31.48 4.23 15.97
N SER A 222 32.04 5.22 15.26
CA SER A 222 31.96 6.63 15.67
C SER A 222 30.52 7.17 15.74
N ILE A 223 29.65 6.73 14.84
CA ILE A 223 28.22 7.06 14.86
C ILE A 223 27.54 6.43 16.08
N PHE A 224 27.83 5.15 16.38
CA PHE A 224 27.29 4.47 17.55
C PHE A 224 27.77 5.10 18.86
N GLU A 225 29.05 5.42 18.98
CA GLU A 225 29.62 6.05 20.18
C GLU A 225 28.94 7.39 20.49
N ASN A 226 28.70 8.23 19.46
CA ASN A 226 27.99 9.50 19.63
C ASN A 226 26.52 9.32 20.04
N GLU A 227 25.83 8.33 19.50
CA GLU A 227 24.42 8.06 19.85
C GLU A 227 24.24 7.39 21.22
N PHE A 228 25.18 6.53 21.63
CA PHE A 228 25.17 5.94 22.96
C PHE A 228 25.50 6.96 24.05
N GLN A 229 26.29 8.00 23.75
CA GLN A 229 26.56 9.08 24.70
C GLN A 229 25.39 10.08 24.82
N THR A 230 24.65 10.33 23.74
CA THR A 230 23.53 11.31 23.73
C THR A 230 22.22 10.75 24.30
N ARG A 231 22.09 9.43 24.46
CA ARG A 231 20.89 8.77 25.04
C ARG A 231 21.03 8.39 26.53
N LYS A 232 22.04 8.93 27.24
CA LYS A 232 22.09 8.95 28.72
C LYS A 232 21.26 10.10 29.29
#